data_AF-A0A0F9K0B8-F1
#
_entry.id   AF-A0A0F9K0B8-F1
#
_cell.length_a   1.000
_cell.length_b   1.000
_cell.length_c   1.000
_cell.angle_alpha   90.00
_cell.angle_beta   90.00
_cell.angle_gamma   90.00
#
_symmetry.space_group_name_H-M   'P 1'
#
loop_
_entity.id
_entity.type
_entity.pdbx_description
1 polymer ?
#
loop_
_entity_poly.entity_id
_entity_poly.type
_entity_poly.pdbx_seq_one_letter_code
_entity_poly.pdbx_strand_id
1 'polypeptide(L)' 'MIRDIKNNEMNKLLKLYTHLHRKDAPLPEKSNLKSIWKEITTNPLLHYFVVEYDKKIVSSCTLSVIPNLTRGEDPMD' A
#
# COMPACT_ATOMS: atom_id res chain seq x y z
N MET A 1 10.42 -5.41 11.87
CA MET A 1 9.31 -4.65 12.51
C MET A 1 8.17 -4.50 11.52
N ILE A 2 6.93 -4.73 11.95
CA ILE A 2 5.73 -4.46 11.16
C ILE A 2 5.28 -3.03 11.43
N ARG A 3 4.97 -2.24 10.40
CA ARG A 3 4.51 -0.85 10.51
C ARG A 3 3.77 -0.39 9.26
N ASP A 4 3.07 0.73 9.33
CA ASP A 4 2.61 1.44 8.13
C ASP A 4 3.79 1.89 7.26
N ILE A 5 3.56 1.88 5.94
CA ILE A 5 4.48 2.48 4.98
C ILE A 5 4.49 4.01 5.12
N LYS A 6 5.65 4.63 4.95
CA LYS A 6 5.77 6.09 5.00
C LYS A 6 5.57 6.70 3.61
N ASN A 7 5.05 7.92 3.56
CA ASN A 7 4.83 8.66 2.29
C ASN A 7 6.07 8.76 1.40
N ASN A 8 7.27 8.79 1.97
CA ASN A 8 8.53 8.87 1.22
C ASN A 8 9.11 7.50 0.81
N GLU A 9 8.37 6.40 0.96
CA GLU A 9 8.87 5.04 0.74
C GLU A 9 8.32 4.34 -0.52
N MET A 10 7.61 5.05 -1.40
CA MET A 10 7.11 4.54 -2.68
C MET A 10 8.18 3.73 -3.44
N ASN A 11 9.39 4.28 -3.56
CA ASN A 11 10.49 3.62 -4.29
C ASN A 11 10.96 2.33 -3.62
N LYS A 12 10.89 2.23 -2.29
CA LYS A 12 11.24 1.00 -1.57
C LYS A 12 10.19 -0.09 -1.82
N LEU A 13 8.91 0.28 -1.89
CA LEU A 13 7.82 -0.63 -2.23
C LEU A 13 7.92 -1.11 -3.68
N LEU A 14 8.16 -0.21 -4.64
CA LEU A 14 8.35 -0.58 -6.05
C LEU A 14 9.52 -1.56 -6.22
N LYS A 15 10.62 -1.34 -5.48
CA LYS A 15 11.75 -2.28 -5.45
C LYS A 15 11.37 -3.65 -4.88
N LEU A 16 10.48 -3.73 -3.90
CA LEU A 16 9.95 -5.01 -3.43
C LEU A 16 9.16 -5.70 -4.54
N TYR A 17 8.31 -4.97 -5.26
CA TYR A 17 7.42 -5.53 -6.29
C TYR A 17 8.15 -6.13 -7.50
N THR A 18 9.34 -5.65 -7.84
CA THR A 18 10.18 -6.29 -8.88
C THR A 18 10.56 -7.74 -8.52
N HIS A 19 10.49 -8.12 -7.25
CA HIS A 19 10.71 -9.52 -6.82
C HIS A 19 9.45 -10.39 -6.95
N LEU A 20 8.25 -9.79 -6.97
CA LEU A 20 6.96 -10.49 -7.06
C LEU A 20 6.60 -10.85 -8.50
N HIS A 21 6.90 -9.94 -9.44
CA HIS A 21 6.50 -10.07 -10.83
C HIS A 21 7.72 -10.32 -11.73
N ARG A 22 8.12 -11.59 -11.89
CA ARG A 22 9.24 -11.99 -12.78
C ARG A 22 9.05 -11.62 -14.27
N LYS A 23 7.85 -11.20 -14.67
CA LYS A 23 7.53 -10.62 -15.99
C LYS A 23 6.73 -9.34 -15.76
N ASP A 24 7.41 -8.22 -15.56
CA ASP A 24 6.76 -6.94 -15.38
C ASP A 24 6.31 -6.36 -16.73
N ALA A 25 5.03 -5.97 -16.82
CA ALA A 25 4.63 -4.90 -17.74
C ALA A 25 5.38 -3.61 -17.33
N PRO A 26 5.74 -2.72 -18.28
CA PRO A 26 6.44 -1.49 -17.93
C PRO A 26 5.65 -0.74 -16.86
N LEU A 27 6.36 -0.28 -15.82
CA LEU A 27 5.76 0.59 -14.81
C LEU A 27 5.09 1.80 -15.51
N PRO A 28 3.95 2.29 -15.01
CA PRO A 28 3.37 3.53 -15.50
C PRO A 28 4.39 4.68 -15.47
N GLU A 29 4.12 5.74 -16.24
CA GLU A 29 4.93 6.95 -16.18
C GLU A 29 5.07 7.48 -14.74
N LYS A 30 6.22 8.08 -14.42
CA LYS A 30 6.54 8.55 -13.06
C LYS A 30 5.53 9.54 -12.49
N SER A 31 4.92 10.36 -13.34
CA SER A 31 3.83 11.29 -12.99
C SER A 31 2.60 10.53 -12.48
N ASN A 32 2.19 9.50 -13.21
CA ASN A 32 1.04 8.64 -12.87
C ASN A 32 1.31 7.86 -11.58
N LEU A 33 2.52 7.33 -11.41
CA LEU A 33 2.91 6.63 -10.17
C LEU A 33 2.80 7.52 -8.93
N LYS A 34 3.25 8.78 -9.00
CA LYS A 34 3.14 9.72 -7.88
C LYS A 34 1.69 10.05 -7.53
N SER A 35 0.83 10.16 -8.55
CA SER A 35 -0.61 10.42 -8.34
C SER A 35 -1.28 9.25 -7.64
N ILE A 36 -1.07 8.03 -8.15
CA ILE A 36 -1.58 6.78 -7.55
C ILE A 36 -1.06 6.63 -6.12
N TRP A 37 0.23 6.90 -5.91
CA TRP A 37 0.82 6.82 -4.57
C TRP A 37 0.18 7.80 -3.59
N LYS A 38 -0.04 9.05 -4.02
CA LYS A 38 -0.74 10.05 -3.21
C LYS A 38 -2.16 9.59 -2.87
N GLU A 39 -2.89 9.03 -3.83
CA GLU A 39 -4.23 8.48 -3.58
C GLU A 39 -4.18 7.37 -2.52
N ILE A 40 -3.25 6.41 -2.66
CA ILE A 40 -3.06 5.32 -1.70
C ILE A 40 -2.78 5.87 -0.30
N THR A 41 -1.82 6.78 -0.16
CA THR A 41 -1.37 7.20 1.18
C THR A 41 -2.26 8.27 1.83
N THR A 42 -3.20 8.86 1.09
CA THR A 42 -4.19 9.80 1.63
C THR A 42 -5.58 9.19 1.82
N ASN A 43 -5.81 7.99 1.30
CA ASN A 43 -7.08 7.30 1.45
C ASN A 43 -7.16 6.57 2.81
N PRO A 44 -8.05 6.97 3.74
CA PRO A 44 -8.17 6.34 5.05
C PRO A 44 -8.69 4.90 5.01
N LEU A 45 -9.21 4.45 3.87
CA LEU A 45 -9.70 3.08 3.66
C LEU A 45 -8.62 2.13 3.13
N LEU A 46 -7.43 2.64 2.81
CA LEU A 46 -6.31 1.84 2.32
C LEU A 46 -5.17 1.89 3.33
N HIS A 47 -4.84 0.73 3.91
CA HIS A 47 -3.71 0.57 4.81
C HIS A 47 -2.63 -0.28 4.16
N TYR A 48 -1.41 0.23 4.12
CA TYR A 48 -0.26 -0.47 3.57
C TYR A 48 0.72 -0.77 4.69
N PHE A 49 0.73 -2.02 5.12
CA PHE A 49 1.66 -2.53 6.12
C PHE A 49 2.92 -3.07 5.43
N VAL A 50 4.05 -2.85 6.06
CA VAL A 50 5.35 -3.35 5.61
C VAL A 50 6.11 -4.03 6.73
N VAL A 51 6.86 -5.07 6.37
CA VAL A 51 7.87 -5.65 7.24
C VAL A 51 9.21 -5.02 6.89
N GLU A 52 9.79 -4.32 7.86
CA GLU A 52 11.15 -3.78 7.77
C GLU A 52 12.15 -4.73 8.44
N TYR A 53 13.20 -5.09 7.71
CA TYR A 53 14.37 -5.81 8.19
C TYR A 53 15.62 -5.17 7.59
N ASP A 54 16.63 -4.88 8.40
CA ASP A 54 17.88 -4.24 7.96
C ASP A 54 17.64 -2.96 7.11
N LYS A 55 16.76 -2.07 7.60
CA LYS A 55 16.34 -0.82 6.93
C LYS A 55 15.72 -1.00 5.52
N LYS A 56 15.41 -2.24 5.13
CA LYS A 56 14.78 -2.61 3.85
C LYS A 56 13.37 -3.09 4.10
N ILE A 57 12.47 -2.76 3.19
CA ILE A 57 11.13 -3.35 3.13
C ILE A 57 11.29 -4.72 2.48
N VAL A 58 10.97 -5.78 3.22
CA VAL A 58 11.14 -7.18 2.77
C VAL A 58 9.80 -7.88 2.50
N SER A 59 8.70 -7.29 2.96
CA SER A 59 7.34 -7.76 2.69
C SER A 59 6.36 -6.59 2.78
N SER A 60 5.22 -6.71 2.11
CA SER A 60 4.11 -5.77 2.19
C SER A 60 2.78 -6.51 2.29
N CYS A 61 1.80 -5.90 2.95
CA CYS A 61 0.41 -6.34 3.01
C CYS A 61 -0.49 -5.11 2.85
N THR A 62 -1.48 -5.19 1.96
CA THR A 62 -2.47 -4.14 1.75
C THR A 62 -3.80 -4.58 2.30
N LEU A 63 -4.36 -3.77 3.20
CA LEU A 63 -5.72 -3.91 3.71
C LEU A 63 -6.58 -2.83 3.05
N SER A 64 -7.67 -3.26 2.43
CA SER A 64 -8.69 -2.37 1.86
C SER A 64 -9.97 -2.51 2.66
N VAL A 65 -10.42 -1.41 3.27
CA VAL A 65 -11.71 -1.32 3.96
C VAL A 65 -12.76 -0.92 2.93
N ILE A 66 -13.69 -1.82 2.64
CA ILE A 66 -14.80 -1.54 1.70
C ILE A 66 -16.05 -1.25 2.54
N PRO A 67 -16.55 0.00 2.58
CA PRO A 67 -17.82 0.32 3.22
C PRO A 67 -18.93 -0.52 2.61
N ASN A 68 -19.76 -1.13 3.46
CA ASN A 68 -20.83 -2.00 3.03
C ASN A 68 -22.18 -1.41 3.45
N LEU A 69 -23.08 -1.24 2.48
CA LEU A 69 -24.42 -0.65 2.69
C LEU A 69 -25.31 -1.51 3.59
N THR A 70 -25.05 -2.82 3.69
CA THR A 70 -25.90 -3.75 4.46
C THR A 70 -25.45 -3.94 5.92
N ARG A 71 -24.48 -3.15 6.38
CA ARG A 71 -24.09 -3.02 7.80
C ARG A 71 -23.93 -1.53 8.16
N GLY A 72 -24.98 -0.76 7.93
CA GLY A 72 -25.10 0.56 8.55
C GLY A 72 -25.37 0.35 10.04
N GLU A 73 -24.51 0.93 10.89
CA GLU A 73 -24.68 1.10 12.33
C GLU A 73 -25.40 -0.07 13.03
N ASP A 74 -24.67 -1.12 13.41
CA ASP A 74 -25.09 -1.93 14.54
C ASP A 74 -24.54 -1.22 15.78
N PRO A 75 -25.35 -0.47 16.56
CA PRO A 75 -24.92 0.09 17.82
C PRO A 75 -24.87 -1.09 18.81
N MET A 76 -23.77 -1.83 18.79
CA MET A 76 -23.43 -2.71 19.89
C MET A 76 -22.59 -1.93 20.89
N ASP A 77 -23.25 -0.96 21.53
CA ASP A 77 -22.97 -0.43 22.86
C ASP A 77 -24.32 -0.13 23.55
#